data_AF-A0A1R4EYE0-F1
#
_entry.id   AF-A0A1R4EYE0-F1
#
_cell.length_a   1.000
_cell.length_b   1.000
_cell.length_c   1.000
_cell.angle_alpha   90.00
_cell.angle_beta   90.00
_cell.angle_gamma   90.00
#
_symmetry.space_group_name_H-M   'P 1'
#
loop_
_entity.id
_entity.type
_entity.pdbx_description
1 polymer ?
#
loop_
_entity_poly.entity_id
_entity_poly.type
_entity_poly.pdbx_seq_one_letter_code
_entity_poly.pdbx_strand_id
1 'polypeptide(L)'
;MADDLSWTAPPSTLLRPGPDFDLSTFDRGGKPGFEGDKKDGQALTAQRGELLSELQERLFAHGRAGGEKSVLLVLQGLDTAGKGGIVRHVMGMVDPQGVALASFGVPTPEELRHHFLWRIRRELPKPGRIGVFDRSHYEDVLVARVDNLVDEEVWRKRYATINRFERTLVERGTTVIKVALMVSHQEQGLRLLERLDRPDKHWKYSTNDITTRKKWDDYQEAYAEVFRRTNTDVAPWHVIPADRKWYSRLAVTELVAQALIDLNLSWPRPRWRVDTQRRALLATMEPDSIPSDVEREELLEEVTDAEESFRDLVEQAVESTGATPDEVEESDETSNGKKKSADKKSGKKKGSDQKSGKKSDKKKSSGKKSGKSSDKKAKKSASKAKK
;
A
#
# COMPACT_ATOMS: atom_id res chain seq x y z
N MET A 1 3.27 26.15 20.42
CA MET A 1 4.00 26.47 19.17
C MET A 1 4.31 25.18 18.39
N ALA A 2 3.34 24.28 18.27
CA ALA A 2 3.38 23.11 17.38
C ALA A 2 2.09 23.01 16.53
N ASP A 3 1.18 23.98 16.64
CA ASP A 3 -0.21 23.89 16.17
C ASP A 3 -0.41 24.22 14.69
N ASP A 4 0.64 24.52 13.95
CA ASP A 4 0.53 24.89 12.52
C ASP A 4 1.58 24.20 11.63
N LEU A 5 1.98 22.98 12.00
CA LEU A 5 2.71 22.11 11.07
C LEU A 5 1.70 21.32 10.25
N SER A 6 0.90 22.05 9.49
CA SER A 6 -0.16 21.51 8.66
C SER A 6 0.43 20.95 7.36
N TRP A 7 -0.08 19.79 6.97
CA TRP A 7 0.14 19.30 5.63
C TRP A 7 -0.50 20.28 4.63
N THR A 8 0.16 20.57 3.51
CA THR A 8 -0.43 21.46 2.50
C THR A 8 -1.66 20.84 1.84
N ALA A 9 -1.77 19.51 1.88
CA ALA A 9 -2.97 18.75 1.54
C ALA A 9 -2.95 17.34 2.16
N PRO A 10 -4.05 16.57 2.14
CA PRO A 10 -4.09 15.27 2.80
C PRO A 10 -3.08 14.32 2.15
N PRO A 11 -2.28 13.57 2.92
CA PRO A 11 -1.35 12.60 2.36
C PRO A 11 -2.02 11.56 1.45
N SER A 12 -3.29 11.24 1.70
CA SER A 12 -4.12 10.35 0.85
C SER A 12 -4.29 10.88 -0.57
N THR A 13 -4.31 12.20 -0.74
CA THR A 13 -4.39 12.86 -2.05
C THR A 13 -3.01 13.10 -2.64
N LEU A 14 -2.10 13.72 -1.85
CA LEU A 14 -0.77 14.12 -2.32
C LEU A 14 0.11 12.96 -2.77
N LEU A 15 0.00 11.81 -2.10
CA LEU A 15 0.84 10.65 -2.36
C LEU A 15 0.21 9.69 -3.37
N ARG A 16 -1.02 9.94 -3.80
CA ARG A 16 -1.70 9.12 -4.81
C ARG A 16 -1.13 9.44 -6.19
N PRO A 17 -0.61 8.46 -6.95
CA PRO A 17 -0.07 8.72 -8.28
C PRO A 17 -1.22 9.05 -9.23
N GLY A 18 -1.23 10.27 -9.77
CA GLY A 18 -2.19 10.70 -10.80
C GLY A 18 -1.94 10.07 -12.18
N PRO A 19 -2.76 10.38 -13.19
CA PRO A 19 -2.60 9.88 -14.56
C PRO A 19 -1.24 10.21 -15.18
N ASP A 20 -0.69 11.38 -14.85
CA ASP A 20 0.60 11.88 -15.34
C ASP A 20 1.79 11.47 -14.46
N PHE A 21 1.58 10.59 -13.47
CA PHE A 21 2.63 10.15 -12.58
C PHE A 21 3.72 9.37 -13.34
N ASP A 22 4.95 9.86 -13.25
CA ASP A 22 6.14 9.19 -13.78
C ASP A 22 7.12 8.82 -12.65
N LEU A 23 7.32 7.51 -12.48
CA LEU A 23 8.25 6.99 -11.47
C LEU A 23 9.72 7.32 -11.78
N SER A 24 10.06 7.58 -13.05
CA SER A 24 11.44 7.87 -13.46
C SER A 24 11.92 9.22 -12.94
N THR A 25 11.01 10.21 -12.89
CA THR A 25 11.27 11.58 -12.43
C THR A 25 10.86 11.82 -10.96
N PHE A 26 10.26 10.83 -10.30
CA PHE A 26 9.81 10.93 -8.91
C PHE A 26 10.95 11.25 -7.91
N ASP A 27 10.79 12.34 -7.15
CA ASP A 27 11.72 12.72 -6.09
C ASP A 27 11.58 11.82 -4.85
N ARG A 28 12.56 10.93 -4.65
CA ARG A 28 12.60 9.96 -3.55
C ARG A 28 13.18 10.54 -2.25
N GLY A 29 13.80 11.71 -2.33
CA GLY A 29 14.36 12.49 -1.21
C GLY A 29 13.43 13.59 -0.70
N GLY A 30 12.33 13.84 -1.41
CA GLY A 30 11.35 14.87 -1.11
C GLY A 30 10.51 14.59 0.15
N LYS A 31 9.66 15.56 0.46
CA LYS A 31 8.66 15.53 1.54
C LYS A 31 7.35 16.20 1.08
N PRO A 32 6.71 15.69 0.00
CA PRO A 32 5.59 16.36 -0.65
C PRO A 32 4.50 16.70 0.38
N GLY A 33 4.10 17.97 0.36
CA GLY A 33 3.12 18.59 1.24
C GLY A 33 3.42 18.63 2.73
N PHE A 34 4.64 18.34 3.17
CA PHE A 34 5.05 18.58 4.55
C PHE A 34 6.14 19.64 4.63
N GLU A 35 5.82 20.81 5.16
CA GLU A 35 6.75 21.95 5.23
C GLU A 35 7.76 21.84 6.38
N GLY A 36 7.41 21.12 7.44
CA GLY A 36 8.25 20.88 8.61
C GLY A 36 9.54 20.09 8.31
N ASP A 37 10.44 20.12 9.29
CA ASP A 37 11.69 19.38 9.26
C ASP A 37 11.59 17.97 9.91
N LYS A 38 12.74 17.35 10.15
CA LYS A 38 12.79 16.03 10.79
C LYS A 38 12.25 16.05 12.23
N LYS A 39 12.60 17.06 13.02
CA LYS A 39 12.15 17.20 14.42
C LYS A 39 10.65 17.40 14.45
N ASP A 40 10.14 18.26 13.57
CA ASP A 40 8.71 18.54 13.40
C ASP A 40 7.94 17.26 13.04
N GLY A 41 8.40 16.54 12.01
CA GLY A 41 7.73 15.30 11.59
C GLY A 41 7.79 14.19 12.64
N GLN A 42 8.85 14.13 13.45
CA GLN A 42 8.92 13.19 14.57
C GLN A 42 7.97 13.56 15.72
N ALA A 43 7.83 14.85 16.02
CA ALA A 43 6.88 15.33 17.02
C ALA A 43 5.44 15.06 16.59
N LEU A 44 5.09 15.39 15.33
CA LEU A 44 3.76 15.13 14.79
C LEU A 44 3.45 13.63 14.73
N THR A 45 4.42 12.79 14.35
CA THR A 45 4.24 11.33 14.38
C THR A 45 3.93 10.83 15.80
N ALA A 46 4.58 11.39 16.82
CA ALA A 46 4.35 11.01 18.21
C ALA A 46 2.95 11.45 18.68
N GLN A 47 2.54 12.69 18.36
CA GLN A 47 1.19 13.20 18.64
C GLN A 47 0.10 12.33 17.98
N ARG A 48 0.30 11.91 16.73
CA ARG A 48 -0.62 10.99 16.04
C ARG A 48 -0.69 9.59 16.65
N GLY A 49 0.28 9.22 17.49
CA GLY A 49 0.31 7.92 18.16
C GLY A 49 -0.88 7.70 19.10
N GLU A 50 -1.25 8.72 19.88
CA GLU A 50 -2.39 8.66 20.82
C GLU A 50 -3.72 8.50 20.06
N LEU A 51 -3.93 9.35 19.04
CA LEU A 51 -5.07 9.27 18.14
C LEU A 51 -5.18 7.89 17.45
N LEU A 52 -4.07 7.38 16.90
CA LEU A 52 -4.04 6.05 16.29
C LEU A 52 -4.40 4.94 17.27
N SER A 53 -3.93 5.04 18.51
CA SER A 53 -4.22 4.04 19.55
C SER A 53 -5.71 3.98 19.83
N GLU A 54 -6.37 5.13 20.05
CA GLU A 54 -7.81 5.16 20.29
C GLU A 54 -8.62 4.70 19.07
N LEU A 55 -8.31 5.22 17.88
CA LEU A 55 -9.00 4.83 16.65
C LEU A 55 -8.91 3.33 16.39
N GLN A 56 -7.74 2.73 16.63
CA GLN A 56 -7.56 1.29 16.54
C GLN A 56 -8.38 0.56 17.59
N GLU A 57 -8.45 1.06 18.83
CA GLU A 57 -9.27 0.46 19.88
C GLU A 57 -10.76 0.50 19.54
N ARG A 58 -11.27 1.61 19.00
CA ARG A 58 -12.65 1.72 18.47
C ARG A 58 -12.91 0.68 17.38
N LEU A 59 -11.97 0.50 16.44
CA LEU A 59 -12.04 -0.56 15.41
C LEU A 59 -12.11 -1.96 16.05
N PHE A 60 -11.29 -2.22 17.05
CA PHE A 60 -11.24 -3.52 17.73
C PHE A 60 -12.52 -3.80 18.53
N ALA A 61 -13.04 -2.81 19.24
CA ALA A 61 -14.32 -2.87 19.92
C ALA A 61 -15.47 -3.13 18.93
N HIS A 62 -15.46 -2.46 17.77
CA HIS A 62 -16.42 -2.69 16.69
C HIS A 62 -16.42 -4.16 16.23
N GLY A 63 -15.24 -4.74 15.96
CA GLY A 63 -15.12 -6.17 15.59
C GLY A 63 -15.61 -7.10 16.70
N ARG A 64 -15.31 -6.81 17.98
CA ARG A 64 -15.80 -7.60 19.12
C ARG A 64 -17.31 -7.52 19.30
N ALA A 65 -17.92 -6.41 18.92
CA ALA A 65 -19.36 -6.24 18.93
C ALA A 65 -20.07 -6.97 17.77
N GLY A 66 -19.31 -7.57 16.83
CA GLY A 66 -19.83 -8.28 15.67
C GLY A 66 -19.83 -7.44 14.38
N GLY A 67 -19.16 -6.29 14.38
CA GLY A 67 -18.97 -5.49 13.17
C GLY A 67 -18.04 -6.15 12.15
N GLU A 68 -18.13 -5.73 10.89
CA GLU A 68 -17.44 -6.34 9.75
C GLU A 68 -16.21 -5.55 9.28
N LYS A 69 -16.03 -4.32 9.76
CA LYS A 69 -14.99 -3.41 9.28
C LYS A 69 -13.59 -3.87 9.67
N SER A 70 -12.62 -3.68 8.77
CA SER A 70 -11.19 -3.92 9.01
C SER A 70 -10.35 -2.98 8.15
N VAL A 71 -9.07 -2.84 8.47
CA VAL A 71 -8.12 -2.09 7.64
C VAL A 71 -7.03 -3.05 7.17
N LEU A 72 -6.59 -2.94 5.92
CA LEU A 72 -5.47 -3.68 5.37
C LEU A 72 -4.42 -2.71 4.81
N LEU A 73 -3.29 -2.60 5.49
CA LEU A 73 -2.10 -1.89 5.05
C LEU A 73 -1.19 -2.81 4.25
N VAL A 74 -1.05 -2.56 2.94
CA VAL A 74 -0.15 -3.28 2.05
C VAL A 74 1.14 -2.47 1.88
N LEU A 75 2.26 -3.00 2.38
CA LEU A 75 3.57 -2.38 2.26
C LEU A 75 4.38 -3.04 1.15
N GLN A 76 4.72 -2.24 0.14
CA GLN A 76 5.60 -2.62 -0.95
C GLN A 76 6.81 -1.70 -1.08
N GLY A 77 7.84 -2.19 -1.77
CA GLY A 77 9.11 -1.49 -1.98
C GLY A 77 10.28 -2.48 -2.03
N LEU A 78 11.36 -2.10 -2.71
CA LEU A 78 12.56 -2.93 -2.78
C LEU A 78 13.17 -3.22 -1.40
N ASP A 79 14.05 -4.20 -1.33
CA ASP A 79 14.79 -4.44 -0.10
C ASP A 79 15.57 -3.19 0.31
N THR A 80 15.62 -2.96 1.62
CA THR A 80 16.05 -1.70 2.27
C THR A 80 15.10 -0.50 2.21
N ALA A 81 13.97 -0.57 1.50
CA ALA A 81 13.05 0.57 1.38
C ALA A 81 12.47 1.08 2.71
N GLY A 82 12.39 0.20 3.72
CA GLY A 82 12.00 0.59 5.09
C GLY A 82 10.74 -0.06 5.62
N LYS A 83 10.15 -1.05 4.91
CA LYS A 83 8.91 -1.76 5.30
C LYS A 83 8.89 -2.20 6.76
N GLY A 84 9.85 -3.02 7.20
CA GLY A 84 9.93 -3.45 8.60
C GLY A 84 10.15 -2.30 9.62
N GLY A 85 10.68 -1.15 9.17
CA GLY A 85 10.75 0.06 9.98
C GLY A 85 9.39 0.73 10.13
N ILE A 86 8.60 0.79 9.07
CA ILE A 86 7.20 1.25 9.12
C ILE A 86 6.40 0.36 10.06
N VAL A 87 6.46 -0.97 9.90
CA VAL A 87 5.76 -1.91 10.80
C VAL A 87 6.14 -1.66 12.26
N ARG A 88 7.43 -1.62 12.58
CA ARG A 88 7.90 -1.42 13.96
C ARG A 88 7.44 -0.10 14.58
N HIS A 89 7.44 0.98 13.81
CA HIS A 89 7.18 2.31 14.36
C HIS A 89 5.70 2.70 14.29
N VAL A 90 5.01 2.40 13.20
CA VAL A 90 3.61 2.78 13.02
C VAL A 90 2.69 1.84 13.79
N MET A 91 2.86 0.52 13.61
CA MET A 91 2.06 -0.46 14.37
C MET A 91 2.52 -0.60 15.82
N GLY A 92 3.69 -0.07 16.16
CA GLY A 92 4.14 0.00 17.55
C GLY A 92 3.41 1.06 18.38
N MET A 93 2.58 1.90 17.76
CA MET A 93 1.77 2.92 18.44
C MET A 93 0.38 2.43 18.87
N VAL A 94 -0.02 1.21 18.47
CA VAL A 94 -1.36 0.66 18.74
C VAL A 94 -1.27 -0.66 19.53
N ASP A 95 -2.40 -1.16 20.05
CA ASP A 95 -2.41 -2.42 20.78
C ASP A 95 -2.10 -3.60 19.82
N PRO A 96 -1.08 -4.42 20.12
CA PRO A 96 -0.70 -5.54 19.26
C PRO A 96 -1.81 -6.59 19.06
N GLN A 97 -2.80 -6.70 19.94
CA GLN A 97 -3.97 -7.59 19.79
C GLN A 97 -4.89 -7.16 18.63
N GLY A 98 -4.90 -5.87 18.32
CA GLY A 98 -5.63 -5.28 17.21
C GLY A 98 -4.92 -5.39 15.86
N VAL A 99 -3.67 -5.85 15.85
CA VAL A 99 -2.84 -5.93 14.64
C VAL A 99 -2.68 -7.38 14.16
N ALA A 100 -2.74 -7.58 12.85
CA ALA A 100 -2.46 -8.86 12.19
C ALA A 100 -1.35 -8.66 11.15
N LEU A 101 -0.10 -8.91 11.54
CA LEU A 101 1.06 -8.81 10.65
C LEU A 101 1.29 -10.13 9.90
N ALA A 102 1.38 -10.04 8.57
CA ALA A 102 1.81 -11.14 7.71
C ALA A 102 2.97 -10.69 6.80
N SER A 103 4.03 -11.49 6.76
CA SER A 103 5.22 -11.22 5.95
C SER A 103 5.36 -12.28 4.87
N PHE A 104 5.43 -11.85 3.61
CA PHE A 104 5.43 -12.76 2.47
C PHE A 104 6.85 -12.90 1.91
N GLY A 105 7.39 -14.12 1.96
CA GLY A 105 8.66 -14.52 1.34
C GLY A 105 8.47 -15.28 0.02
N VAL A 106 9.53 -15.94 -0.43
CA VAL A 106 9.49 -16.87 -1.57
C VAL A 106 8.42 -17.94 -1.31
N PRO A 107 7.50 -18.21 -2.25
CA PRO A 107 6.45 -19.19 -2.05
C PRO A 107 6.98 -20.60 -1.75
N THR A 108 6.36 -21.28 -0.78
CA THR A 108 6.71 -22.67 -0.45
C THR A 108 6.23 -23.63 -1.55
N PRO A 109 6.76 -24.87 -1.63
CA PRO A 109 6.24 -25.87 -2.56
C PRO A 109 4.75 -26.17 -2.41
N GLU A 110 4.17 -25.95 -1.22
CA GLU A 110 2.72 -26.06 -1.02
C GLU A 110 1.98 -24.88 -1.63
N GLU A 111 2.42 -23.66 -1.32
CA GLU A 111 1.78 -22.45 -1.85
C GLU A 111 1.79 -22.43 -3.39
N LEU A 112 2.87 -22.92 -4.00
CA LEU A 112 3.00 -23.04 -5.47
C LEU A 112 2.03 -24.04 -6.11
N ARG A 113 1.43 -24.97 -5.34
CA ARG A 113 0.38 -25.87 -5.83
C ARG A 113 -1.00 -25.23 -5.87
N HIS A 114 -1.15 -24.04 -5.30
CA HIS A 114 -2.40 -23.31 -5.27
C HIS A 114 -2.32 -22.06 -6.16
N HIS A 115 -3.48 -21.45 -6.41
CA HIS A 115 -3.54 -20.12 -7.01
C HIS A 115 -2.80 -19.11 -6.13
N PHE A 116 -2.05 -18.15 -6.70
CA PHE A 116 -1.17 -17.25 -5.93
C PHE A 116 -1.86 -16.48 -4.78
N LEU A 117 -3.13 -16.07 -4.99
CA LEU A 117 -3.94 -15.44 -3.94
C LEU A 117 -4.36 -16.36 -2.78
N TRP A 118 -4.14 -17.67 -2.85
CA TRP A 118 -4.55 -18.61 -1.80
C TRP A 118 -3.86 -18.30 -0.48
N ARG A 119 -2.52 -18.16 -0.48
CA ARG A 119 -1.78 -17.83 0.73
C ARG A 119 -2.12 -16.43 1.25
N ILE A 120 -2.42 -15.51 0.34
CA ILE A 120 -2.77 -14.13 0.65
C ILE A 120 -4.11 -14.06 1.38
N ARG A 121 -5.11 -14.83 0.91
CA ARG A 121 -6.45 -14.87 1.52
C ARG A 121 -6.44 -15.43 2.94
N ARG A 122 -5.52 -16.34 3.25
CA ARG A 122 -5.42 -16.95 4.58
C ARG A 122 -4.97 -15.95 5.66
N GLU A 123 -4.24 -14.93 5.25
CA GLU A 123 -3.65 -13.93 6.13
C GLU A 123 -4.46 -12.63 6.20
N LEU A 124 -5.61 -12.55 5.52
CA LEU A 124 -6.46 -11.36 5.57
C LEU A 124 -6.87 -11.03 7.02
N PRO A 125 -6.94 -9.73 7.38
CA PRO A 125 -7.36 -9.34 8.72
C PRO A 125 -8.79 -9.80 8.98
N LYS A 126 -9.02 -10.26 10.20
CA LYS A 126 -10.37 -10.46 10.72
C LYS A 126 -11.02 -9.09 10.99
N PRO A 127 -12.36 -9.00 11.04
CA PRO A 127 -13.03 -7.79 11.46
C PRO A 127 -12.52 -7.24 12.79
N GLY A 128 -12.44 -5.92 12.88
CA GLY A 128 -11.89 -5.16 13.99
C GLY A 128 -10.35 -5.14 14.08
N ARG A 129 -9.64 -5.55 13.03
CA ARG A 129 -8.17 -5.54 13.03
C ARG A 129 -7.58 -4.69 11.92
N ILE A 130 -6.37 -4.19 12.20
CA ILE A 130 -5.46 -3.66 11.20
C ILE A 130 -4.57 -4.81 10.72
N GLY A 131 -4.81 -5.29 9.50
CA GLY A 131 -3.93 -6.20 8.80
C GLY A 131 -2.75 -5.46 8.19
N VAL A 132 -1.55 -6.02 8.29
CA VAL A 132 -0.34 -5.43 7.69
C VAL A 132 0.37 -6.49 6.89
N PHE A 133 0.50 -6.24 5.59
CA PHE A 133 1.21 -7.09 4.65
C PHE A 133 2.59 -6.50 4.38
N ASP A 134 3.65 -7.12 4.92
CA ASP A 134 5.05 -6.84 4.53
C ASP A 134 5.40 -7.69 3.30
N ARG A 135 5.43 -7.03 2.13
CA ARG A 135 5.19 -7.63 0.81
C ARG A 135 3.77 -8.18 0.71
N SER A 136 3.33 -8.62 -0.47
CA SER A 136 1.92 -8.98 -0.69
C SER A 136 1.71 -9.76 -2.00
N HIS A 137 0.45 -9.89 -2.45
CA HIS A 137 0.08 -10.42 -3.76
C HIS A 137 0.71 -9.66 -4.94
N TYR A 138 1.29 -8.48 -4.72
CA TYR A 138 2.02 -7.77 -5.76
C TYR A 138 3.36 -8.41 -6.13
N GLU A 139 3.96 -9.26 -5.29
CA GLU A 139 5.18 -10.02 -5.65
C GLU A 139 4.97 -10.86 -6.92
N ASP A 140 3.73 -11.34 -7.12
CA ASP A 140 3.29 -12.15 -8.26
C ASP A 140 3.14 -11.37 -9.57
N VAL A 141 3.36 -10.05 -9.56
CA VAL A 141 3.48 -9.19 -10.75
C VAL A 141 4.74 -8.29 -10.73
N LEU A 142 5.55 -8.41 -9.68
CA LEU A 142 6.85 -7.72 -9.52
C LEU A 142 7.98 -8.71 -9.79
N VAL A 143 8.33 -9.54 -8.81
CA VAL A 143 9.41 -10.54 -8.94
C VAL A 143 9.07 -11.54 -10.04
N ALA A 144 7.80 -11.97 -10.14
CA ALA A 144 7.37 -12.87 -11.21
C ALA A 144 7.65 -12.32 -12.62
N ARG A 145 7.55 -11.00 -12.80
CA ARG A 145 7.88 -10.30 -14.04
C ARG A 145 9.40 -10.18 -14.22
N VAL A 146 10.11 -9.61 -13.24
CA VAL A 146 11.54 -9.27 -13.37
C VAL A 146 12.43 -10.53 -13.45
N ASP A 147 12.06 -11.59 -12.75
CA ASP A 147 12.81 -12.86 -12.74
C ASP A 147 12.24 -13.88 -13.73
N ASN A 148 11.23 -13.51 -14.54
CA ASN A 148 10.57 -14.39 -15.50
C ASN A 148 10.14 -15.74 -14.88
N LEU A 149 9.54 -15.70 -13.68
CA LEU A 149 9.16 -16.91 -12.94
C LEU A 149 7.98 -17.65 -13.58
N VAL A 150 7.17 -16.92 -14.36
CA VAL A 150 6.08 -17.44 -15.18
C VAL A 150 6.01 -16.62 -16.48
N ASP A 151 5.39 -17.18 -17.50
CA ASP A 151 5.21 -16.49 -18.78
C ASP A 151 4.50 -15.15 -18.62
N GLU A 152 4.84 -14.20 -19.48
CA GLU A 152 4.28 -12.85 -19.52
C GLU A 152 2.75 -12.83 -19.58
N GLU A 153 2.16 -13.72 -20.36
CA GLU A 153 0.71 -13.85 -20.47
C GLU A 153 0.04 -14.27 -19.15
N VAL A 154 0.77 -14.97 -18.28
CA VAL A 154 0.27 -15.44 -16.99
C VAL A 154 0.29 -14.29 -15.99
N TRP A 155 1.45 -13.66 -15.74
CA TRP A 155 1.52 -12.59 -14.73
C TRP A 155 0.78 -11.33 -15.17
N ARG A 156 0.71 -11.01 -16.47
CA ARG A 156 -0.03 -9.83 -16.94
C ARG A 156 -1.53 -9.93 -16.66
N LYS A 157 -2.12 -11.14 -16.75
CA LYS A 157 -3.53 -11.35 -16.38
C LYS A 157 -3.79 -11.15 -14.88
N ARG A 158 -2.76 -11.27 -14.04
CA ARG A 158 -2.90 -11.12 -12.58
C ARG A 158 -3.28 -9.70 -12.16
N TYR A 159 -2.94 -8.65 -12.92
CA TYR A 159 -3.38 -7.28 -12.58
C TYR A 159 -4.91 -7.18 -12.48
N ALA A 160 -5.64 -7.69 -13.47
CA ALA A 160 -7.10 -7.69 -13.43
C ALA A 160 -7.65 -8.57 -12.30
N THR A 161 -6.98 -9.69 -12.01
CA THR A 161 -7.33 -10.56 -10.88
C THR A 161 -7.10 -9.88 -9.53
N ILE A 162 -6.02 -9.11 -9.39
CA ILE A 162 -5.71 -8.31 -8.19
C ILE A 162 -6.77 -7.24 -7.98
N ASN A 163 -7.13 -6.47 -9.02
CA ASN A 163 -8.15 -5.43 -8.90
C ASN A 163 -9.52 -6.00 -8.48
N ARG A 164 -9.92 -7.15 -9.05
CA ARG A 164 -11.15 -7.84 -8.62
C ARG A 164 -11.06 -8.32 -7.18
N PHE A 165 -9.92 -8.88 -6.79
CA PHE A 165 -9.69 -9.35 -5.43
C PHE A 165 -9.81 -8.21 -4.42
N GLU A 166 -9.11 -7.09 -4.64
CA GLU A 166 -9.13 -5.92 -3.76
C GLU A 166 -10.52 -5.29 -3.67
N ARG A 167 -11.22 -5.17 -4.81
CA ARG A 167 -12.62 -4.71 -4.82
C ARG A 167 -13.51 -5.57 -3.93
N THR A 168 -13.40 -6.90 -4.01
CA THR A 168 -14.16 -7.81 -3.14
C THR A 168 -13.80 -7.67 -1.65
N LEU A 169 -12.57 -7.25 -1.31
CA LEU A 169 -12.23 -6.96 0.09
C LEU A 169 -12.95 -5.70 0.58
N VAL A 170 -12.95 -4.64 -0.24
CA VAL A 170 -13.62 -3.37 0.08
C VAL A 170 -15.12 -3.55 0.21
N GLU A 171 -15.74 -4.30 -0.71
CA GLU A 171 -17.16 -4.67 -0.65
C GLU A 171 -17.53 -5.43 0.64
N ARG A 172 -16.57 -6.14 1.24
CA ARG A 172 -16.73 -6.88 2.51
C ARG A 172 -16.37 -6.07 3.75
N GLY A 173 -16.09 -4.78 3.60
CA GLY A 173 -15.80 -3.88 4.71
C GLY A 173 -14.32 -3.74 5.07
N THR A 174 -13.38 -4.23 4.25
CA THR A 174 -11.95 -3.97 4.45
C THR A 174 -11.51 -2.72 3.71
N THR A 175 -11.11 -1.67 4.43
CA THR A 175 -10.42 -0.50 3.83
C THR A 175 -9.00 -0.89 3.45
N VAL A 176 -8.62 -0.76 2.17
CA VAL A 176 -7.31 -1.17 1.66
C VAL A 176 -6.42 0.05 1.42
N ILE A 177 -5.29 0.11 2.14
CA ILE A 177 -4.29 1.18 2.03
C ILE A 177 -3.04 0.56 1.40
N LYS A 178 -2.72 0.92 0.15
CA LYS A 178 -1.51 0.41 -0.52
C LYS A 178 -0.42 1.46 -0.50
N VAL A 179 0.73 1.11 0.04
CA VAL A 179 1.88 2.00 0.20
C VAL A 179 3.07 1.39 -0.52
N ALA A 180 3.67 2.16 -1.41
CA ALA A 180 4.90 1.81 -2.11
C ALA A 180 6.03 2.74 -1.65
N LEU A 181 6.95 2.20 -0.84
CA LEU A 181 8.11 2.93 -0.33
C LEU A 181 9.19 2.98 -1.42
N MET A 182 9.41 4.16 -2.01
CA MET A 182 10.38 4.38 -3.07
C MET A 182 11.66 5.02 -2.52
N VAL A 183 12.72 4.22 -2.41
CA VAL A 183 14.07 4.73 -2.14
C VAL A 183 14.81 4.98 -3.43
N SER A 184 15.78 5.91 -3.44
CA SER A 184 16.68 6.12 -4.56
C SER A 184 17.67 4.97 -4.68
N HIS A 185 18.19 4.77 -5.90
CA HIS A 185 19.24 3.77 -6.11
C HIS A 185 20.46 4.08 -5.22
N GLN A 186 20.79 5.35 -5.00
CA GLN A 186 21.89 5.71 -4.11
C GLN A 186 21.59 5.36 -2.64
N GLU A 187 20.43 5.76 -2.12
CA GLU A 187 20.05 5.48 -0.73
C GLU A 187 19.94 3.97 -0.46
N GLN A 188 19.40 3.19 -1.40
CA GLN A 188 19.37 1.73 -1.27
C GLN A 188 20.79 1.17 -1.09
N GLY A 189 21.77 1.68 -1.86
CA GLY A 189 23.17 1.28 -1.76
C GLY A 189 23.78 1.63 -0.41
N LEU A 190 23.54 2.84 0.08
CA LEU A 190 23.99 3.28 1.41
C LEU A 190 23.41 2.40 2.53
N ARG A 191 22.13 2.01 2.44
CA ARG A 191 21.49 1.12 3.42
C ARG A 191 22.03 -0.30 3.37
N LEU A 192 22.38 -0.82 2.19
CA LEU A 192 23.02 -2.12 2.05
C LEU A 192 24.44 -2.11 2.61
N LEU A 193 25.21 -1.05 2.34
CA LEU A 193 26.54 -0.85 2.92
C LEU A 193 26.46 -0.77 4.44
N GLU A 194 25.51 0.00 4.99
CA GLU A 194 25.29 0.07 6.44
C GLU A 194 24.96 -1.31 7.06
N ARG A 195 24.29 -2.21 6.33
CA ARG A 195 24.02 -3.58 6.80
C ARG A 195 25.27 -4.44 6.82
N LEU A 196 26.19 -4.26 5.86
CA LEU A 196 27.47 -4.98 5.81
C LEU A 196 28.42 -4.51 6.92
N ASP A 197 28.45 -3.21 7.19
CA ASP A 197 29.36 -2.59 8.16
C ASP A 197 28.91 -2.76 9.61
N ARG A 198 27.66 -3.20 9.84
CA ARG A 198 27.07 -3.37 11.17
C ARG A 198 26.81 -4.84 11.52
N PRO A 199 27.57 -5.42 12.46
CA PRO A 199 27.38 -6.81 12.88
C PRO A 199 25.95 -7.14 13.35
N ASP A 200 25.29 -6.21 14.04
CA ASP A 200 23.91 -6.37 14.51
C ASP A 200 22.85 -6.39 13.38
N LYS A 201 23.27 -6.09 12.15
CA LYS A 201 22.43 -6.09 10.95
C LYS A 201 22.79 -7.15 9.92
N HIS A 202 23.84 -7.95 10.12
CA HIS A 202 24.25 -9.00 9.17
C HIS A 202 23.12 -9.98 8.86
N TRP A 203 22.29 -10.33 9.85
CA TRP A 203 21.13 -11.19 9.66
C TRP A 203 20.06 -10.64 8.71
N LYS A 204 20.06 -9.32 8.45
CA LYS A 204 19.15 -8.64 7.50
C LYS A 204 19.69 -8.57 6.08
N TYR A 205 20.96 -8.93 5.87
CA TYR A 205 21.59 -8.86 4.55
C TYR A 205 21.40 -10.18 3.81
N SER A 206 21.07 -10.10 2.53
CA SER A 206 21.03 -11.24 1.63
C SER A 206 22.06 -11.05 0.52
N THR A 207 22.76 -12.11 0.14
CA THR A 207 23.64 -12.07 -1.05
C THR A 207 22.85 -11.78 -2.33
N ASN A 208 21.54 -12.06 -2.34
CA ASN A 208 20.67 -11.73 -3.46
C ASN A 208 20.37 -10.23 -3.58
N ASP A 209 20.60 -9.43 -2.53
CA ASP A 209 20.34 -7.97 -2.55
C ASP A 209 21.12 -7.28 -3.68
N ILE A 210 22.35 -7.73 -3.97
CA ILE A 210 23.17 -7.23 -5.07
C ILE A 210 22.57 -7.62 -6.43
N THR A 211 22.09 -8.85 -6.57
CA THR A 211 21.46 -9.33 -7.82
C THR A 211 20.20 -8.54 -8.12
N THR A 212 19.33 -8.37 -7.13
CA THR A 212 18.12 -7.53 -7.24
C THR A 212 18.49 -6.09 -7.60
N ARG A 213 19.51 -5.52 -6.94
CA ARG A 213 19.99 -4.16 -7.23
C ARG A 213 20.49 -3.99 -8.67
N LYS A 214 21.12 -5.00 -9.26
CA LYS A 214 21.54 -4.95 -10.68
C LYS A 214 20.37 -4.90 -11.67
N LYS A 215 19.17 -5.30 -11.25
CA LYS A 215 17.93 -5.25 -12.02
C LYS A 215 17.07 -4.03 -11.65
N TRP A 216 17.70 -2.95 -11.19
CA TRP A 216 17.01 -1.76 -10.69
C TRP A 216 15.96 -1.26 -11.68
N ASP A 217 16.36 -1.02 -12.92
CA ASP A 217 15.49 -0.45 -13.94
C ASP A 217 14.29 -1.37 -14.25
N ASP A 218 14.50 -2.69 -14.32
CA ASP A 218 13.42 -3.67 -14.51
C ASP A 218 12.38 -3.59 -13.39
N TYR A 219 12.82 -3.44 -12.13
CA TYR A 219 11.93 -3.25 -11.00
C TYR A 219 11.22 -1.90 -11.03
N GLN A 220 11.90 -0.83 -11.46
CA GLN A 220 11.27 0.48 -11.62
C GLN A 220 10.14 0.42 -12.66
N GLU A 221 10.36 -0.22 -13.81
CA GLU A 221 9.31 -0.43 -14.80
C GLU A 221 8.17 -1.33 -14.28
N ALA A 222 8.50 -2.36 -13.49
CA ALA A 222 7.51 -3.23 -12.87
C ALA A 222 6.61 -2.47 -11.89
N TYR A 223 7.18 -1.61 -11.04
CA TYR A 223 6.42 -0.76 -10.11
C TYR A 223 5.56 0.27 -10.85
N ALA A 224 6.10 0.94 -11.88
CA ALA A 224 5.33 1.88 -12.69
C ALA A 224 4.08 1.22 -13.33
N GLU A 225 4.22 -0.02 -13.82
CA GLU A 225 3.10 -0.81 -14.35
C GLU A 225 2.09 -1.17 -13.27
N VAL A 226 2.55 -1.56 -12.07
CA VAL A 226 1.68 -1.84 -10.92
C VAL A 226 0.82 -0.63 -10.61
N PHE A 227 1.40 0.56 -10.48
CA PHE A 227 0.64 1.78 -10.17
C PHE A 227 -0.40 2.07 -11.24
N ARG A 228 0.01 2.09 -12.51
CA ARG A 228 -0.92 2.39 -13.61
C ARG A 228 -2.06 1.38 -13.75
N ARG A 229 -1.83 0.11 -13.46
CA ARG A 229 -2.87 -0.93 -13.64
C ARG A 229 -3.74 -1.19 -12.42
N THR A 230 -3.28 -0.81 -11.23
CA THR A 230 -3.93 -1.20 -9.98
C THR A 230 -4.17 -0.05 -9.02
N ASN A 231 -3.87 1.20 -9.39
CA ASN A 231 -4.31 2.38 -8.65
C ASN A 231 -5.79 2.65 -8.97
N THR A 232 -6.69 2.13 -8.13
CA THR A 232 -8.15 2.27 -8.31
C THR A 232 -8.74 3.14 -7.21
N ASP A 233 -9.94 3.69 -7.40
CA ASP A 233 -10.56 4.55 -6.38
C ASP A 233 -10.88 3.82 -5.08
N VAL A 234 -11.32 2.56 -5.19
CA VAL A 234 -11.65 1.73 -4.01
C VAL A 234 -10.42 1.18 -3.28
N ALA A 235 -9.28 1.10 -3.96
CA ALA A 235 -8.02 0.63 -3.41
C ALA A 235 -6.87 1.43 -4.06
N PRO A 236 -6.61 2.66 -3.59
CA PRO A 236 -5.60 3.52 -4.16
C PRO A 236 -4.19 3.10 -3.74
N TRP A 237 -3.22 3.39 -4.61
CA TRP A 237 -1.80 3.35 -4.29
C TRP A 237 -1.36 4.70 -3.73
N HIS A 238 -0.41 4.67 -2.80
CA HIS A 238 0.31 5.84 -2.31
C HIS A 238 1.81 5.59 -2.51
N VAL A 239 2.45 6.43 -3.33
CA VAL A 239 3.87 6.32 -3.66
C VAL A 239 4.64 7.28 -2.76
N ILE A 240 5.41 6.74 -1.82
CA ILE A 240 6.02 7.52 -0.74
C ILE A 240 7.52 7.68 -1.00
N PRO A 241 8.06 8.91 -1.06
CA PRO A 241 9.50 9.18 -0.99
C PRO A 241 10.07 8.59 0.30
N ALA A 242 10.96 7.61 0.18
CA ALA A 242 11.40 6.81 1.31
C ALA A 242 12.88 6.97 1.67
N ASP A 243 13.60 7.91 1.05
CA ASP A 243 14.99 8.18 1.45
C ASP A 243 15.04 8.73 2.88
N ARG A 244 14.06 9.58 3.22
CA ARG A 244 13.87 10.08 4.58
C ARG A 244 12.95 9.16 5.37
N LYS A 245 13.56 8.29 6.19
CA LYS A 245 12.82 7.34 7.06
C LYS A 245 11.79 8.01 7.99
N TRP A 246 12.04 9.25 8.42
CA TRP A 246 11.11 9.96 9.31
C TRP A 246 9.85 10.41 8.56
N TYR A 247 10.00 10.89 7.32
CA TYR A 247 8.90 11.34 6.48
C TYR A 247 8.02 10.14 6.08
N SER A 248 8.62 9.03 5.66
CA SER A 248 7.84 7.84 5.29
C SER A 248 7.07 7.25 6.47
N ARG A 249 7.56 7.37 7.71
CA ARG A 249 6.80 7.00 8.90
C ARG A 249 5.61 7.93 9.11
N LEU A 250 5.85 9.24 9.08
CA LEU A 250 4.80 10.23 9.24
C LEU A 250 3.71 10.04 8.17
N ALA A 251 4.07 9.96 6.89
CA ALA A 251 3.13 9.76 5.81
C ALA A 251 2.26 8.49 5.99
N VAL A 252 2.86 7.35 6.38
CA VAL A 252 2.08 6.12 6.64
C VAL A 252 1.20 6.24 7.87
N THR A 253 1.69 6.88 8.95
CA THR A 253 0.90 7.19 10.14
C THR A 253 -0.36 7.96 9.78
N GLU A 254 -0.24 9.02 8.98
CA GLU A 254 -1.37 9.85 8.56
C GLU A 254 -2.34 9.08 7.65
N LEU A 255 -1.84 8.27 6.71
CA LEU A 255 -2.69 7.44 5.85
C LEU A 255 -3.53 6.43 6.65
N VAL A 256 -2.93 5.82 7.69
CA VAL A 256 -3.65 4.89 8.56
C VAL A 256 -4.64 5.62 9.45
N ALA A 257 -4.26 6.78 10.00
CA ALA A 257 -5.14 7.60 10.82
C ALA A 257 -6.37 8.06 10.03
N GLN A 258 -6.17 8.63 8.84
CA GLN A 258 -7.25 9.00 7.92
C GLN A 258 -8.20 7.82 7.68
N ALA A 259 -7.66 6.67 7.28
CA ALA A 259 -8.47 5.50 6.98
C ALA A 259 -9.31 5.02 8.16
N LEU A 260 -8.81 5.15 9.40
CA LEU A 260 -9.57 4.81 10.60
C LEU A 260 -10.63 5.85 10.95
N ILE A 261 -10.34 7.15 10.76
CA ILE A 261 -11.30 8.24 10.95
C ILE A 261 -12.46 8.12 9.96
N ASP A 262 -12.17 7.78 8.70
CA ASP A 262 -13.15 7.63 7.63
C ASP A 262 -14.10 6.43 7.87
N LEU A 263 -13.69 5.45 8.68
CA LEU A 263 -14.61 4.38 9.10
C LEU A 263 -15.71 4.90 10.03
N ASN A 264 -15.52 6.08 10.63
CA ASN A 264 -16.47 6.77 11.51
C ASN A 264 -17.04 5.85 12.59
N LEU A 265 -16.16 5.14 13.30
CA LEU A 265 -16.54 4.15 14.30
C LEU A 265 -16.72 4.80 15.67
N SER A 266 -17.84 4.51 16.31
CA SER A 266 -18.11 4.87 17.70
C SER A 266 -17.94 3.67 18.64
N TRP A 267 -17.77 3.92 19.93
CA TRP A 267 -17.80 2.87 20.95
C TRP A 267 -19.12 2.08 20.91
N PRO A 268 -19.08 0.74 20.96
CA PRO A 268 -20.29 -0.07 20.93
C PRO A 268 -21.08 0.09 22.23
N ARG A 269 -22.41 0.18 22.12
CA ARG A 269 -23.28 0.23 23.30
C ARG A 269 -23.27 -1.12 24.04
N PRO A 270 -23.17 -1.14 25.38
CA PRO A 270 -23.25 -2.37 26.14
C PRO A 270 -24.62 -3.02 25.97
N ARG A 271 -24.65 -4.36 25.92
CA ARG A 271 -25.90 -5.15 25.88
C ARG A 271 -26.61 -5.23 27.24
N TRP A 272 -26.06 -4.56 28.25
CA TRP A 272 -26.52 -4.52 29.64
C TRP A 272 -26.58 -3.07 30.12
N ARG A 273 -27.39 -2.83 31.16
CA ARG A 273 -27.55 -1.49 31.73
C ARG A 273 -26.41 -1.19 32.71
N VAL A 274 -25.71 -0.08 32.48
CA VAL A 274 -24.56 0.35 33.30
C VAL A 274 -24.95 0.50 34.77
N ASP A 275 -26.03 1.22 35.09
CA ASP A 275 -26.45 1.44 36.49
C ASP A 275 -26.80 0.15 37.24
N THR A 276 -27.36 -0.83 36.54
CA THR A 276 -27.69 -2.13 37.13
C THR A 276 -26.41 -2.88 37.48
N GLN A 277 -25.44 -2.93 36.55
CA GLN A 277 -24.16 -3.60 36.80
C GLN A 277 -23.32 -2.85 37.82
N ARG A 278 -23.32 -1.51 37.81
CA ARG A 278 -22.63 -0.68 38.81
C ARG A 278 -23.16 -0.96 40.22
N ARG A 279 -24.49 -0.98 40.41
CA ARG A 279 -25.08 -1.32 41.72
C ARG A 279 -24.74 -2.75 42.14
N ALA A 280 -24.80 -3.70 41.23
CA ALA A 280 -24.45 -5.09 41.53
C ALA A 280 -22.96 -5.24 41.93
N LEU A 281 -22.04 -4.55 41.25
CA LEU A 281 -20.62 -4.56 41.57
C LEU A 281 -20.34 -3.89 42.92
N LEU A 282 -20.92 -2.71 43.18
CA LEU A 282 -20.75 -2.01 44.45
C LEU A 282 -21.21 -2.85 45.65
N ALA A 283 -22.26 -3.66 45.49
CA ALA A 283 -22.72 -4.59 46.52
C ALA A 283 -21.72 -5.73 46.84
N THR A 284 -20.68 -5.91 46.02
CA THR A 284 -19.60 -6.90 46.23
C THR A 284 -18.32 -6.29 46.80
N MET A 285 -18.29 -4.97 47.01
CA MET A 285 -17.11 -4.22 47.45
C MET A 285 -17.27 -3.72 48.89
N GLU A 286 -16.16 -3.62 49.63
CA GLU A 286 -16.15 -2.98 50.94
C GLU A 286 -16.32 -1.46 50.79
N PRO A 287 -17.25 -0.80 51.50
CA PRO A 287 -17.56 0.62 51.32
C PRO A 287 -16.33 1.55 51.41
N ASP A 288 -15.43 1.29 52.36
CA ASP A 288 -14.25 2.13 52.61
C ASP A 288 -13.15 1.97 51.54
N SER A 289 -13.31 1.02 50.60
CA SER A 289 -12.35 0.76 49.53
C SER A 289 -12.62 1.54 48.23
N ILE A 290 -13.72 2.28 48.16
CA ILE A 290 -14.15 2.99 46.95
C ILE A 290 -13.64 4.44 47.01
N PRO A 291 -12.76 4.87 46.08
CA PRO A 291 -12.29 6.26 46.01
C PRO A 291 -13.46 7.24 45.82
N SER A 292 -13.39 8.38 46.49
CA SER A 292 -14.42 9.45 46.49
C SER A 292 -14.55 10.18 45.15
N ASP A 293 -13.54 10.05 44.29
CA ASP A 293 -13.18 10.95 43.20
C ASP A 293 -13.21 10.25 41.83
N VAL A 294 -14.06 9.24 41.67
CA VAL A 294 -14.30 8.61 40.36
C VAL A 294 -15.20 9.52 39.51
N GLU A 295 -14.67 10.65 39.06
CA GLU A 295 -15.23 11.40 37.92
C GLU A 295 -14.45 11.02 36.65
N ARG A 296 -15.22 10.66 35.61
CA ARG A 296 -14.76 10.05 34.36
C ARG A 296 -15.24 10.94 33.21
N GLU A 297 -14.46 11.91 32.76
CA GLU A 297 -14.84 12.62 31.52
C GLU A 297 -13.66 13.19 30.70
N GLU A 298 -12.47 13.39 31.27
CA GLU A 298 -11.38 14.13 30.60
C GLU A 298 -10.77 13.46 29.35
N LEU A 299 -10.65 12.12 29.30
CA LEU A 299 -9.95 11.43 28.20
C LEU A 299 -10.72 11.37 26.87
N LEU A 300 -12.06 11.45 26.90
CA LEU A 300 -12.87 11.33 25.69
C LEU A 300 -12.93 12.65 24.90
N GLU A 301 -12.82 13.79 25.58
CA GLU A 301 -12.88 15.13 24.98
C GLU A 301 -11.61 15.44 24.15
N GLU A 302 -10.42 15.10 24.65
CA GLU A 302 -9.16 15.38 23.95
C GLU A 302 -9.05 14.66 22.60
N VAL A 303 -9.58 13.44 22.50
CA VAL A 303 -9.52 12.68 21.24
C VAL A 303 -10.57 13.12 20.23
N THR A 304 -11.76 13.54 20.69
CA THR A 304 -12.74 14.15 19.79
C THR A 304 -12.20 15.43 19.15
N ASP A 305 -11.51 16.29 19.92
CA ASP A 305 -10.90 17.52 19.39
C ASP A 305 -9.81 17.22 18.35
N ALA A 306 -9.01 16.18 18.58
CA ALA A 306 -7.98 15.75 17.64
C ALA A 306 -8.56 15.15 16.34
N GLU A 307 -9.66 14.41 16.43
CA GLU A 307 -10.41 13.89 15.28
C GLU A 307 -11.03 15.01 14.45
N GLU A 308 -11.68 15.99 15.10
CA GLU A 308 -12.26 17.16 14.43
C GLU A 308 -11.18 18.02 13.77
N SER A 309 -10.10 18.35 14.48
CA SER A 309 -8.96 19.08 13.93
C SER A 309 -8.38 18.39 12.69
N PHE A 310 -8.30 17.06 12.70
CA PHE A 310 -7.82 16.31 11.55
C PHE A 310 -8.79 16.37 10.36
N ARG A 311 -10.11 16.26 10.60
CA ARG A 311 -11.13 16.38 9.55
C ARG A 311 -11.12 17.76 8.91
N ASP A 312 -11.04 18.82 9.71
CA ASP A 312 -10.98 20.20 9.22
C ASP A 312 -9.77 20.43 8.32
N LEU A 313 -8.60 19.90 8.71
CA LEU A 313 -7.39 19.95 7.88
C LEU A 313 -7.60 19.25 6.52
N VAL A 314 -8.32 18.14 6.52
CA VAL A 314 -8.59 17.38 5.30
C VAL A 314 -9.56 18.14 4.40
N GLU A 315 -10.63 18.70 4.96
CA GLU A 315 -11.65 19.46 4.24
C GLU A 315 -11.09 20.75 3.63
N GLN A 316 -10.39 21.56 4.43
CA GLN A 316 -9.74 22.81 3.96
C GLN A 316 -8.74 22.54 2.82
N ALA A 317 -8.06 21.40 2.87
CA ALA A 317 -7.13 21.04 1.83
C ALA A 317 -7.80 20.50 0.55
N VAL A 318 -8.96 19.86 0.66
CA VAL A 318 -9.77 19.47 -0.52
C VAL A 318 -10.33 20.72 -1.21
N GLU A 319 -10.83 21.69 -0.44
CA GLU A 319 -11.35 22.96 -0.97
C GLU A 319 -10.28 23.78 -1.70
N SER A 320 -9.06 23.84 -1.16
CA SER A 320 -7.95 24.61 -1.75
C SER A 320 -7.31 23.95 -2.99
N THR A 321 -7.51 22.64 -3.20
CA THR A 321 -6.97 21.91 -4.35
C THR A 321 -7.94 21.82 -5.53
N GLY A 322 -9.19 22.31 -5.38
CA GLY A 322 -10.19 22.34 -6.46
C GLY A 322 -10.67 20.96 -6.92
N ALA A 323 -10.44 19.91 -6.13
CA ALA A 323 -10.95 18.57 -6.41
C ALA A 323 -12.40 18.46 -5.92
N THR A 324 -13.38 18.61 -6.81
CA THR A 324 -14.79 18.40 -6.47
C THR A 324 -15.12 16.91 -6.41
N PRO A 325 -15.71 16.41 -5.31
CA PRO A 325 -16.25 15.06 -5.24
C PRO A 325 -17.66 15.05 -5.84
N ASP A 326 -17.83 15.27 -7.15
CA ASP A 326 -19.09 15.07 -7.87
C ASP A 326 -18.90 15.13 -9.39
N GLU A 327 -18.55 14.00 -10.01
CA GLU A 327 -18.94 13.64 -11.39
C GLU A 327 -19.32 12.15 -11.41
N VAL A 328 -20.30 11.78 -10.58
CA VAL A 328 -20.98 10.49 -10.65
C VAL A 328 -22.47 10.74 -10.43
N GLU A 329 -23.22 10.94 -11.51
CA GLU A 329 -24.61 10.46 -11.73
C GLU A 329 -25.25 11.17 -12.93
N GLU A 330 -24.99 10.67 -14.15
CA GLU A 330 -26.04 10.57 -15.19
C GLU A 330 -25.51 9.75 -16.38
N SER A 331 -25.58 8.42 -16.28
CA SER A 331 -25.70 7.57 -17.47
C SER A 331 -26.20 6.18 -17.11
N ASP A 332 -27.42 6.11 -16.59
CA ASP A 332 -28.31 4.98 -16.88
C ASP A 332 -29.70 5.31 -16.32
N GLU A 333 -30.57 5.86 -17.17
CA GLU A 333 -31.93 5.35 -17.33
C GLU A 333 -32.70 6.07 -18.46
N THR A 334 -33.49 5.27 -19.18
CA THR A 334 -34.51 5.62 -20.18
C THR A 334 -34.08 5.81 -21.65
N SER A 335 -34.04 4.71 -22.40
CA SER A 335 -34.55 4.73 -23.78
C SER A 335 -35.61 3.65 -23.98
N ASN A 336 -36.86 4.04 -23.74
CA ASN A 336 -38.01 3.33 -24.26
C ASN A 336 -39.02 4.36 -24.77
N GLY A 337 -39.43 4.24 -26.04
CA GLY A 337 -40.68 4.85 -26.52
C GLY A 337 -40.58 5.95 -27.58
N LYS A 338 -40.53 5.53 -28.86
CA LYS A 338 -41.48 5.90 -29.94
C LYS A 338 -41.98 7.36 -30.01
N LYS A 339 -41.62 8.09 -31.09
CA LYS A 339 -42.47 8.28 -32.30
C LYS A 339 -41.92 9.35 -33.28
N LYS A 340 -41.91 8.93 -34.56
CA LYS A 340 -42.41 9.61 -35.77
C LYS A 340 -41.71 10.85 -36.35
N SER A 341 -41.20 10.59 -37.57
CA SER A 341 -41.43 11.31 -38.83
C SER A 341 -40.91 12.74 -38.99
N ALA A 342 -39.95 12.91 -39.89
CA ALA A 342 -40.18 13.71 -41.09
C ALA A 342 -39.18 13.32 -42.19
N ASP A 343 -39.75 13.18 -43.37
CA ASP A 343 -39.19 12.83 -44.66
C ASP A 343 -38.46 14.04 -45.28
N LYS A 344 -37.27 13.86 -45.87
CA LYS A 344 -36.90 14.56 -47.12
C LYS A 344 -35.63 14.02 -47.77
N LYS A 345 -35.86 13.41 -48.93
CA LYS A 345 -34.97 13.14 -50.07
C LYS A 345 -33.90 14.20 -50.37
N SER A 346 -32.73 13.71 -50.77
CA SER A 346 -31.94 14.02 -51.98
C SER A 346 -30.44 13.93 -51.63
N GLY A 347 -29.50 13.47 -52.45
CA GLY A 347 -29.49 13.04 -53.83
C GLY A 347 -28.16 12.34 -54.15
N LYS A 348 -28.21 11.49 -55.18
CA LYS A 348 -27.12 10.79 -55.88
C LYS A 348 -25.87 11.64 -56.17
N LYS A 349 -24.69 11.03 -56.07
CA LYS A 349 -23.75 10.67 -57.17
C LYS A 349 -22.50 10.00 -56.57
N LYS A 350 -22.16 8.76 -56.96
CA LYS A 350 -21.19 8.37 -58.03
C LYS A 350 -19.83 9.06 -57.86
N GLY A 351 -18.69 8.39 -57.79
CA GLY A 351 -18.32 6.97 -57.95
C GLY A 351 -16.81 6.88 -58.16
N SER A 352 -16.33 5.63 -58.37
CA SER A 352 -15.06 5.22 -59.01
C SER A 352 -13.75 5.66 -58.31
N ASP A 353 -12.64 4.92 -58.28
CA ASP A 353 -12.22 3.64 -58.84
C ASP A 353 -10.86 3.34 -58.16
N GLN A 354 -10.65 2.15 -57.64
CA GLN A 354 -9.79 1.09 -58.23
C GLN A 354 -8.26 1.26 -58.17
N LYS A 355 -7.65 0.08 -57.92
CA LYS A 355 -6.31 -0.42 -58.30
C LYS A 355 -5.14 -0.09 -57.36
N SER A 356 -4.58 -1.06 -56.62
CA SER A 356 -3.87 -2.31 -56.99
C SER A 356 -2.39 -2.12 -57.29
N GLY A 357 -1.55 -2.99 -56.71
CA GLY A 357 -0.21 -3.32 -57.22
C GLY A 357 0.80 -3.58 -56.10
N LYS A 358 0.96 -4.81 -55.59
CA LYS A 358 1.80 -5.94 -56.05
C LYS A 358 3.33 -5.74 -55.95
N LYS A 359 3.94 -6.78 -55.35
CA LYS A 359 5.25 -7.43 -55.66
C LYS A 359 6.51 -6.68 -55.21
N SER A 360 7.62 -7.31 -54.81
CA SER A 360 8.05 -8.72 -54.72
C SER A 360 9.49 -8.80 -54.17
N ASP A 361 9.80 -9.91 -53.47
CA ASP A 361 11.02 -10.73 -53.50
C ASP A 361 12.41 -10.17 -53.86
N LYS A 362 13.41 -10.50 -53.02
CA LYS A 362 14.64 -11.31 -53.31
C LYS A 362 15.62 -11.20 -52.13
N LYS A 363 16.00 -12.29 -51.42
CA LYS A 363 16.93 -13.42 -51.73
C LYS A 363 18.40 -13.18 -51.30
N LYS A 364 18.92 -14.19 -50.57
CA LYS A 364 20.31 -14.75 -50.54
C LYS A 364 21.39 -13.91 -49.80
N SER A 365 22.40 -14.44 -49.12
CA SER A 365 23.00 -15.80 -48.95
C SER A 365 24.09 -15.74 -47.86
N SER A 366 24.22 -16.73 -46.95
CA SER A 366 25.28 -17.78 -46.87
C SER A 366 26.65 -17.48 -46.22
N GLY A 367 27.12 -18.44 -45.39
CA GLY A 367 28.53 -18.70 -44.99
C GLY A 367 28.72 -18.66 -43.46
N LYS A 368 28.93 -19.72 -42.67
CA LYS A 368 29.67 -21.01 -42.68
C LYS A 368 31.21 -20.88 -42.56
N LYS A 369 31.75 -21.19 -41.37
CA LYS A 369 33.05 -21.87 -41.03
C LYS A 369 33.30 -21.71 -39.51
N SER A 370 33.21 -22.75 -38.65
CA SER A 370 34.16 -23.85 -38.36
C SER A 370 35.48 -23.42 -37.69
N GLY A 371 35.73 -23.91 -36.46
CA GLY A 371 37.05 -23.87 -35.81
C GLY A 371 37.07 -24.65 -34.48
N LYS A 372 37.64 -25.86 -34.52
CA LYS A 372 37.96 -26.77 -33.40
C LYS A 372 39.26 -26.36 -32.70
N SER A 373 39.44 -26.81 -31.44
CA SER A 373 40.68 -27.39 -30.82
C SER A 373 40.82 -26.91 -29.37
N SER A 374 40.47 -27.69 -28.34
CA SER A 374 41.22 -28.79 -27.66
C SER A 374 42.48 -28.39 -26.87
N ASP A 375 42.41 -28.73 -25.57
CA ASP A 375 43.42 -29.41 -24.73
C ASP A 375 44.71 -28.72 -24.25
N LYS A 376 44.84 -28.56 -22.92
CA LYS A 376 45.79 -29.27 -22.00
C LYS A 376 45.86 -28.55 -20.63
N LYS A 377 45.59 -29.25 -19.50
CA LYS A 377 46.58 -29.87 -18.56
C LYS A 377 47.59 -28.85 -18.00
N ALA A 378 47.90 -28.74 -16.70
CA ALA A 378 47.87 -29.71 -15.60
C ALA A 378 48.29 -29.03 -14.26
N LYS A 379 47.91 -29.66 -13.12
CA LYS A 379 48.69 -29.88 -11.86
C LYS A 379 49.20 -28.63 -11.10
N LYS A 380 49.25 -28.54 -9.76
CA LYS A 380 49.50 -29.55 -8.71
C LYS A 380 49.41 -28.84 -7.33
N SER A 381 48.92 -29.56 -6.29
CA SER A 381 49.42 -29.63 -4.89
C SER A 381 49.62 -28.33 -4.07
N ALA A 382 49.50 -28.28 -2.74
CA ALA A 382 49.01 -29.12 -1.65
C ALA A 382 49.31 -28.34 -0.35
N SER A 383 48.64 -28.74 0.75
CA SER A 383 49.04 -28.56 2.15
C SER A 383 48.75 -27.18 2.79
N LYS A 384 48.57 -27.04 4.11
CA LYS A 384 48.09 -27.86 5.24
C LYS A 384 48.22 -26.92 6.47
N ALA A 385 47.34 -27.13 7.45
CA ALA A 385 47.54 -26.87 8.89
C ALA A 385 47.42 -25.45 9.48
N LYS A 386 46.45 -25.35 10.41
CA LYS A 386 46.56 -24.91 11.81
C LYS A 386 47.25 -23.56 12.09
N LYS A 387 46.46 -22.58 12.50
CA LYS A 387 46.31 -22.22 13.92
C LYS A 387 45.02 -21.44 14.13
#